data_AF-A0A367M360-F1
#
_entry.id   AF-A0A367M360-F1
#
_cell.length_a   1.000
_cell.length_b   1.000
_cell.length_c   1.000
_cell.angle_alpha   90.00
_cell.angle_beta   90.00
_cell.angle_gamma   90.00
#
_symmetry.space_group_name_H-M   'P 1'
#
loop_
_entity.id
_entity.type
_entity.pdbx_description
1 polymer ?
#
loop_
_entity_poly.entity_id
_entity_poly.type
_entity_poly.pdbx_seq_one_letter_code
_entity_poly.pdbx_strand_id
1 'polypeptide(L)'
;LATLDIFEEDKVIEANRALSTHMARATAHLADHPHVAEVRQTGMVLAIEMVQDKASRTPYPWQERRGLKVFQHGLERGALLRPLGSVVYFLPPYVITPEQIDFLAEVASEGIDIATRDAVSVAVSDFHPDHRDPG
;
A
#
# COMPACT_ATOMS: atom_id res chain seq x y z
N LEU A 1 -0.91 3.06 -32.77
CA LEU A 1 -1.07 1.90 -31.84
C LEU A 1 -2.00 2.45 -30.78
N ALA A 2 -3.30 2.11 -30.79
CA ALA A 2 -4.32 2.93 -30.14
C ALA A 2 -3.99 3.39 -28.69
N THR A 3 -3.34 2.54 -27.88
CA THR A 3 -2.88 2.91 -26.53
C THR A 3 -1.79 3.98 -26.51
N LEU A 4 -0.79 3.89 -27.39
CA LEU A 4 0.27 4.89 -27.47
C LEU A 4 -0.27 6.23 -27.97
N ASP A 5 -1.21 6.17 -28.92
CA ASP A 5 -1.87 7.34 -29.49
C ASP A 5 -2.62 8.11 -28.37
N ILE A 6 -3.37 7.40 -27.50
CA ILE A 6 -4.01 7.98 -26.30
C ILE A 6 -2.99 8.62 -25.35
N PHE A 7 -1.86 7.94 -25.08
CA PHE A 7 -0.84 8.49 -24.18
C PHE A 7 -0.27 9.82 -24.67
N GLU A 8 -0.07 9.95 -25.97
CA GLU A 8 0.43 11.16 -26.62
C GLU A 8 -0.62 12.26 -26.69
N GLU A 9 -1.83 11.94 -27.18
CA GLU A 9 -2.92 12.91 -27.37
C GLU A 9 -3.43 13.48 -26.05
N ASP A 10 -3.64 12.62 -25.04
CA ASP A 10 -4.18 13.02 -23.74
C ASP A 10 -3.09 13.50 -22.76
N LYS A 11 -1.82 13.50 -23.17
CA LYS A 11 -0.66 13.91 -22.34
C LYS A 11 -0.65 13.22 -20.97
N VAL A 12 -0.89 11.91 -20.99
CA VAL A 12 -1.11 11.09 -19.79
C VAL A 12 0.09 11.16 -18.84
N ILE A 13 1.31 11.20 -19.38
CA ILE A 13 2.54 11.24 -18.58
C ILE A 13 2.71 12.59 -17.86
N GLU A 14 2.35 13.69 -18.51
CA GLU A 14 2.35 15.03 -17.94
C GLU A 14 1.31 15.14 -16.82
N ALA A 15 0.08 14.65 -17.07
CA ALA A 15 -0.99 14.63 -16.08
C ALA A 15 -0.61 13.82 -14.83
N ASN A 16 0.06 12.67 -15.04
CA ASN A 16 0.55 11.82 -13.95
C ASN A 16 1.53 12.54 -13.01
N ARG A 17 2.24 13.60 -13.44
CA ARG A 17 3.13 14.36 -12.53
C ARG A 17 2.34 15.03 -11.41
N ALA A 18 1.21 15.64 -11.75
CA ALA A 18 0.33 16.27 -10.77
C ALA A 18 -0.31 15.24 -9.83
N LEU A 19 -0.80 14.12 -10.39
CA LEU A 19 -1.38 13.02 -9.60
C LEU A 19 -0.33 12.37 -8.68
N SER A 20 0.90 12.18 -9.16
CA SER A 20 2.03 11.68 -8.37
C SER A 20 2.33 12.61 -7.19
N THR A 21 2.38 13.92 -7.41
CA THR A 21 2.57 14.90 -6.32
C THR A 21 1.40 14.87 -5.32
N HIS A 22 0.18 14.75 -5.82
CA HIS A 22 -1.00 14.64 -4.96
C HIS A 22 -1.00 13.36 -4.12
N MET A 23 -0.62 12.22 -4.69
CA MET A 23 -0.47 10.94 -3.99
C MET A 23 0.59 11.01 -2.89
N ALA A 24 1.76 11.58 -3.16
CA ALA A 24 2.78 11.80 -2.15
C ALA A 24 2.24 12.62 -0.96
N ARG A 25 1.51 13.71 -1.25
CA ARG A 25 0.91 14.57 -0.24
C ARG A 25 -0.16 13.84 0.58
N ALA A 26 -1.05 13.10 -0.09
CA ALA A 26 -2.16 12.39 0.54
C ALA A 26 -1.67 11.31 1.53
N THR A 27 -0.47 10.76 1.33
CA THR A 27 0.13 9.74 2.21
C THR A 27 1.19 10.28 3.17
N ALA A 28 1.50 11.58 3.12
CA ALA A 28 2.67 12.14 3.82
C ALA A 28 2.62 11.94 5.34
N HIS A 29 1.43 11.98 5.94
CA HIS A 29 1.22 11.77 7.38
C HIS A 29 1.62 10.36 7.84
N LEU A 30 1.62 9.35 6.96
CA LEU A 30 2.03 8.00 7.30
C LEU A 30 3.52 7.93 7.64
N ALA A 31 4.32 8.90 7.20
CA ALA A 31 5.73 9.00 7.60
C ALA A 31 5.90 9.21 9.11
N ASP A 32 4.87 9.70 9.83
CA ASP A 32 4.89 9.88 11.28
C ASP A 32 4.30 8.68 12.05
N HIS A 33 3.65 7.74 11.35
CA HIS A 33 3.03 6.57 11.98
C HIS A 33 4.07 5.69 12.70
N PRO A 34 3.81 5.22 13.94
CA PRO A 34 4.79 4.50 14.77
C PRO A 34 5.21 3.14 14.20
N HIS A 35 4.38 2.56 13.34
CA HIS A 35 4.63 1.27 12.67
C HIS A 35 4.95 1.41 11.18
N VAL A 36 5.30 2.60 10.69
CA VAL A 36 5.74 2.80 9.30
C VAL A 36 7.21 3.20 9.30
N ALA A 37 8.06 2.38 8.68
CA ALA A 37 9.49 2.66 8.55
C ALA A 37 9.79 3.63 7.41
N GLU A 38 9.03 3.53 6.32
CA GLU A 38 9.28 4.27 5.10
C GLU A 38 8.00 4.41 4.27
N VAL A 39 7.83 5.60 3.69
CA VAL A 39 6.93 5.84 2.56
C VAL A 39 7.81 6.24 1.38
N ARG A 40 7.84 5.41 0.33
CA ARG A 40 8.67 5.63 -0.86
C ARG A 40 7.83 5.64 -2.12
N GLN A 41 8.22 6.47 -3.08
CA GLN A 41 7.45 6.66 -4.31
C GLN A 41 8.35 6.84 -5.54
N THR A 42 7.91 6.34 -6.68
CA THR A 42 8.45 6.67 -8.00
C THR A 42 7.30 6.82 -8.99
N GLY A 43 7.02 8.05 -9.42
CA GLY A 43 5.85 8.36 -10.25
C GLY A 43 4.55 7.91 -9.57
N MET A 44 3.73 7.16 -10.29
CA MET A 44 2.46 6.60 -9.80
C MET A 44 2.61 5.28 -9.04
N VAL A 45 3.83 4.92 -8.61
CA VAL A 45 4.08 3.74 -7.76
C VAL A 45 4.49 4.22 -6.38
N LEU A 46 3.72 3.90 -5.34
CA LEU A 46 4.03 4.23 -3.96
C LEU A 46 4.00 2.97 -3.09
N ALA A 47 4.91 2.86 -2.12
CA ALA A 47 4.96 1.77 -1.16
C ALA A 47 5.15 2.32 0.26
N ILE A 48 4.44 1.72 1.21
CA ILE A 48 4.45 2.03 2.64
C ILE A 48 4.88 0.76 3.36
N GLU A 49 6.02 0.81 4.04
CA GLU A 49 6.62 -0.35 4.71
C GLU A 49 6.25 -0.36 6.20
N MET A 50 5.45 -1.36 6.61
CA MET A 50 5.08 -1.55 8.00
C MET A 50 6.14 -2.34 8.77
N VAL A 51 6.43 -1.89 9.99
CA VAL A 51 7.42 -2.49 10.90
C VAL A 51 6.87 -2.58 12.31
N GLN A 52 7.34 -3.57 13.06
CA GLN A 52 6.97 -3.75 14.46
C GLN A 52 7.57 -2.64 15.33
N ASP A 53 8.81 -2.25 15.04
CA ASP A 53 9.48 -1.12 15.68
C ASP A 53 10.15 -0.24 14.63
N LYS A 54 9.82 1.05 14.63
CA LYS A 54 10.31 2.03 13.67
C LYS A 54 11.74 2.48 13.93
N ALA A 55 12.16 2.56 15.19
CA ALA A 55 13.48 3.03 15.55
C ALA A 55 14.57 2.03 15.13
N SER A 56 14.34 0.74 15.38
CA SER A 56 15.23 -0.35 14.96
C SER A 56 14.94 -0.86 13.55
N ARG A 57 13.82 -0.43 12.94
CA ARG A 57 13.27 -0.97 11.67
C ARG A 57 13.05 -2.49 11.74
N THR A 58 12.65 -3.01 12.90
CA THR A 58 12.38 -4.43 13.09
C THR A 58 11.12 -4.82 12.29
N PRO A 59 11.22 -5.74 11.32
CA PRO A 59 10.05 -6.15 10.53
C PRO A 59 9.09 -6.98 11.37
N TYR A 60 7.80 -6.96 11.01
CA TYR A 60 6.85 -7.93 11.54
C TYR A 60 7.20 -9.36 11.09
N PRO A 61 6.98 -10.39 11.94
CA PRO A 61 7.00 -11.77 11.50
C PRO A 61 5.97 -12.02 10.39
N TRP A 62 6.35 -12.74 9.34
CA TRP A 62 5.49 -12.97 8.17
C TRP A 62 4.21 -13.74 8.53
N GLN A 63 4.26 -14.60 9.55
CA GLN A 63 3.12 -15.38 10.05
C GLN A 63 1.98 -14.51 10.59
N GLU A 64 2.26 -13.27 10.96
CA GLU A 64 1.23 -12.32 11.42
C GLU A 64 0.40 -11.76 10.26
N ARG A 65 0.86 -11.93 9.02
CA ARG A 65 0.16 -11.57 7.76
C ARG A 65 -0.44 -10.16 7.79
N ARG A 66 0.35 -9.18 8.26
CA ARG A 66 -0.10 -7.79 8.47
C ARG A 66 -0.67 -7.16 7.20
N GLY A 67 -0.02 -7.35 6.04
CA GLY A 67 -0.53 -6.85 4.75
C GLY A 67 -1.85 -7.50 4.30
N LEU A 68 -2.13 -8.74 4.73
CA LEU A 68 -3.43 -9.37 4.46
C LEU A 68 -4.57 -8.62 5.17
N LYS A 69 -4.32 -8.13 6.39
CA LYS A 69 -5.33 -7.37 7.14
C LYS A 69 -5.66 -6.04 6.46
N VAL A 70 -4.63 -5.35 5.96
CA VAL A 70 -4.82 -4.13 5.16
C VAL A 70 -5.62 -4.44 3.89
N PHE A 71 -5.30 -5.54 3.20
CA PHE A 71 -6.04 -5.98 2.02
C PHE A 71 -7.51 -6.28 2.32
N GLN A 72 -7.80 -7.02 3.40
CA GLN A 72 -9.17 -7.35 3.82
C GLN A 72 -9.99 -6.09 4.11
N HIS A 73 -9.42 -5.15 4.88
CA HIS A 73 -10.04 -3.84 5.11
C HIS A 73 -10.26 -3.06 3.81
N GLY A 74 -9.26 -3.06 2.93
CA GLY A 74 -9.35 -2.46 1.61
C GLY A 74 -10.55 -3.00 0.82
N LEU A 75 -10.70 -4.32 0.75
CA LEU A 75 -11.82 -4.96 0.04
C LEU A 75 -13.18 -4.57 0.63
N GLU A 76 -13.30 -4.52 1.96
CA GLU A 76 -14.53 -4.09 2.64
C GLU A 76 -14.91 -2.64 2.32
N ARG A 77 -13.90 -1.79 2.13
CA ARG A 77 -14.07 -0.38 1.72
C ARG A 77 -14.22 -0.21 0.20
N GLY A 78 -13.98 -1.25 -0.61
CA GLY A 78 -14.02 -1.16 -2.07
C GLY A 78 -12.71 -0.69 -2.74
N ALA A 79 -11.59 -0.77 -2.03
CA ALA A 79 -10.24 -0.52 -2.55
C ALA A 79 -9.43 -1.81 -2.68
N LEU A 80 -8.87 -2.06 -3.86
CA LEU A 80 -8.01 -3.24 -4.07
C LEU A 80 -6.55 -2.93 -3.77
N LEU A 81 -6.11 -3.24 -2.54
CA LEU A 81 -4.71 -3.14 -2.12
C LEU A 81 -4.05 -4.52 -2.12
N ARG A 82 -3.10 -4.79 -3.01
CA ARG A 82 -2.52 -6.15 -3.08
C ARG A 82 -1.69 -6.44 -1.80
N PRO A 83 -1.92 -7.59 -1.14
CA PRO A 83 -1.11 -8.01 -0.01
C PRO A 83 0.30 -8.38 -0.49
N LEU A 84 1.31 -7.77 0.10
CA LEU A 84 2.72 -8.04 -0.15
C LEU A 84 3.48 -7.99 1.17
N GLY A 85 3.52 -9.09 1.92
CA GLY A 85 4.11 -9.15 3.25
C GLY A 85 3.57 -8.07 4.19
N SER A 86 4.46 -7.17 4.62
CA SER A 86 4.14 -6.00 5.46
C SER A 86 4.19 -4.68 4.69
N VAL A 87 4.07 -4.73 3.36
CA VAL A 87 4.10 -3.56 2.48
C VAL A 87 2.70 -3.30 1.92
N VAL A 88 2.22 -2.08 2.10
CA VAL A 88 1.04 -1.56 1.41
C VAL A 88 1.54 -0.79 0.20
N TYR A 89 1.01 -1.04 -1.01
CA TYR A 89 1.47 -0.32 -2.19
C TYR A 89 0.32 0.16 -3.07
N PHE A 90 0.54 1.28 -3.73
CA PHE A 90 -0.34 1.88 -4.72
C PHE A 90 0.29 1.73 -6.10
N LEU A 91 -0.52 1.24 -7.03
CA LEU A 91 -0.25 1.25 -8.47
C LEU A 91 -1.58 1.50 -9.20
N PRO A 92 -2.18 2.70 -9.00
CA PRO A 92 -3.48 3.01 -9.58
C PRO A 92 -3.39 3.16 -11.11
N PRO A 93 -4.53 3.03 -11.82
CA PRO A 93 -4.59 3.39 -13.22
C PRO A 93 -4.30 4.88 -13.42
N TYR A 94 -3.74 5.26 -14.57
CA TYR A 94 -3.35 6.65 -14.84
C TYR A 94 -4.54 7.62 -15.05
N VAL A 95 -5.76 7.08 -15.10
CA VAL A 95 -7.01 7.87 -15.13
C VAL A 95 -7.59 8.13 -13.73
N ILE A 96 -6.85 7.77 -12.66
CA ILE A 96 -7.29 8.00 -11.28
C ILE A 96 -7.46 9.50 -11.00
N THR A 97 -8.46 9.84 -10.20
CA THR A 97 -8.75 11.21 -9.76
C THR A 97 -8.09 11.54 -8.42
N PRO A 98 -7.84 12.83 -8.10
CA PRO A 98 -7.40 13.24 -6.77
C PRO A 98 -8.27 12.68 -5.63
N GLU A 99 -9.59 12.71 -5.79
CA GLU A 99 -10.53 12.22 -4.78
C GLU A 99 -10.39 10.71 -4.55
N GLN A 100 -10.11 9.94 -5.61
CA GLN A 100 -9.82 8.50 -5.49
C GLN A 100 -8.45 8.24 -4.85
N ILE A 101 -7.47 9.12 -5.05
CA ILE A 101 -6.16 9.03 -4.38
C ILE A 101 -6.33 9.32 -2.88
N ASP A 102 -7.07 10.36 -2.52
CA ASP A 102 -7.39 10.68 -1.13
C ASP A 102 -8.12 9.50 -0.47
N PHE A 103 -9.08 8.90 -1.17
CA PHE A 103 -9.77 7.69 -0.71
C PHE A 103 -8.83 6.49 -0.51
N LEU A 104 -7.91 6.23 -1.45
CA LEU A 104 -6.91 5.16 -1.30
C LEU A 104 -5.99 5.41 -0.09
N ALA A 105 -5.56 6.67 0.13
CA ALA A 105 -4.72 7.05 1.25
C ALA A 105 -5.45 6.89 2.59
N GLU A 106 -6.73 7.27 2.66
CA GLU A 106 -7.60 7.05 3.82
C GLU A 106 -7.72 5.55 4.15
N VAL A 107 -8.13 4.74 3.17
CA VAL A 107 -8.31 3.29 3.35
C VAL A 107 -7.00 2.60 3.75
N ALA A 108 -5.88 2.99 3.15
CA ALA A 108 -4.58 2.45 3.53
C ALA A 108 -4.20 2.83 4.96
N SER A 109 -4.45 4.09 5.37
CA SER A 109 -4.17 4.56 6.73
C SER A 109 -4.99 3.80 7.77
N GLU A 110 -6.30 3.67 7.54
CA GLU A 110 -7.19 2.87 8.39
C GLU A 110 -6.76 1.40 8.45
N GLY A 111 -6.40 0.83 7.31
CA GLY A 111 -5.95 -0.56 7.23
C GLY A 111 -4.64 -0.77 7.98
N ILE A 112 -3.68 0.15 7.90
CA ILE A 112 -2.42 0.12 8.65
C ILE A 112 -2.69 0.22 10.15
N ASP A 113 -3.56 1.14 10.57
CA ASP A 113 -4.00 1.24 11.96
C ASP A 113 -4.57 -0.10 12.47
N ILE A 114 -5.53 -0.67 11.75
CA ILE A 114 -6.16 -1.95 12.09
C ILE A 114 -5.12 -3.08 12.13
N ALA A 115 -4.23 -3.09 11.14
CA ALA A 115 -3.19 -4.09 11.02
C ALA A 115 -2.15 -3.97 12.14
N THR A 116 -2.06 -2.86 12.89
CA THR A 116 -0.99 -2.62 13.87
C THR A 116 -1.47 -2.50 15.33
N ARG A 117 -2.78 -2.34 15.57
CA ARG A 117 -3.39 -2.17 16.92
C ARG A 117 -3.20 -3.33 17.91
N ASP A 118 -3.11 -4.58 17.46
CA ASP A 118 -3.02 -5.77 18.34
C ASP A 118 -1.89 -6.74 17.93
N ALA A 119 -1.52 -7.65 18.85
CA ALA A 119 -0.73 -8.84 18.51
C ALA A 119 -1.61 -9.77 17.64
N VAL A 120 -1.33 -9.80 16.35
CA VAL A 120 -2.09 -10.60 15.40
C VAL A 120 -1.44 -11.96 15.29
N SER A 121 -2.07 -12.98 15.88
CA SER A 121 -1.78 -14.36 15.50
C SER A 121 -2.79 -14.77 14.44
N VAL A 122 -2.31 -15.07 13.23
CA VAL A 122 -3.11 -15.86 12.28
C VAL A 122 -2.71 -17.30 12.49
N ALA A 123 -3.67 -18.18 12.78
CA ALA A 123 -3.41 -19.61 12.82
C ALA A 123 -3.00 -20.07 11.42
N VAL A 124 -1.72 -20.40 11.24
CA VAL A 124 -1.24 -21.08 10.04
C VAL A 124 -1.48 -22.56 10.29
N SER A 125 -2.37 -23.18 9.53
CA SER A 125 -2.43 -24.64 9.48
C SER A 125 -1.16 -25.13 8.75
N ASP A 126 -0.32 -25.92 9.44
CA ASP A 126 0.94 -26.50 8.96
C ASP A 126 0.76 -27.52 7.83
N PHE A 127 0.05 -27.16 6.74
CA PHE A 127 -0.10 -28.07 5.61
C PHE A 127 1.23 -28.26 4.85
N HIS A 128 2.15 -27.28 4.92
CA HIS A 128 3.45 -27.32 4.24
C HIS A 128 4.54 -26.58 5.05
N PRO A 129 5.24 -27.26 6.00
CA PRO A 129 6.23 -26.63 6.87
C PRO A 129 7.46 -26.05 6.15
N ASP A 130 7.72 -26.48 4.91
CA ASP A 130 8.84 -26.00 4.09
C ASP A 130 8.43 -24.91 3.07
N HIS A 131 7.15 -24.52 3.02
CA HIS A 131 6.68 -23.50 2.08
C HIS A 131 6.95 -22.10 2.62
N ARG A 132 7.86 -21.38 1.97
CA ARG A 132 8.12 -19.96 2.22
C ARG A 132 7.30 -19.14 1.23
N ASP A 133 6.31 -18.39 1.72
CA ASP A 133 5.55 -17.45 0.89
C ASP A 133 6.53 -16.41 0.32
N PRO A 134 6.60 -16.22 -1.01
CA PRO A 134 7.47 -15.21 -1.61
C PRO A 134 7.04 -13.76 -1.33
N GLY A 135 5.91 -13.52 -0.63
CA GLY A 135 5.43 -12.15 -0.33
C GLY A 135 4.52 -12.04 0.87
#